data_AF-A0A3A5QIY3-F1
#
_entry.id   AF-A0A3A5QIY3-F1
#
_cell.length_a   1.000
_cell.length_b   1.000
_cell.length_c   1.000
_cell.angle_alpha   90.00
_cell.angle_beta   90.00
_cell.angle_gamma   90.00
#
_symmetry.space_group_name_H-M   'P 1'
#
loop_
_entity.id
_entity.type
_entity.pdbx_description
1 polymer ?
#
loop_
_entity_poly.entity_id
_entity_poly.type
_entity_poly.pdbx_seq_one_letter_code
_entity_poly.pdbx_strand_id
1 'polypeptide(L)'
;MRRMIKRLLKKYKYPPEEAENALETVIHQCEQWTDNDSDNYNSLLNETRKYDFHNETYPPMAADERVEYYTPKNNNKNTLL
;
A
#
# COMPACT_ATOMS: atom_id res chain seq x y z
N MET A 1 -4.37 -3.18 29.30
CA MET A 1 -4.90 -4.41 28.66
C MET A 1 -4.84 -5.65 29.55
N ARG A 2 -3.67 -5.97 30.17
CA ARG A 2 -3.47 -7.17 31.03
C ARG A 2 -4.60 -7.48 32.05
N ARG A 3 -5.11 -6.47 32.78
CA ARG A 3 -6.21 -6.66 33.76
C ARG A 3 -7.52 -7.12 33.11
N MET A 4 -7.83 -6.66 31.91
CA MET A 4 -9.06 -7.03 31.19
C MET A 4 -8.99 -8.49 30.74
N ILE A 5 -7.85 -8.89 30.18
CA ILE A 5 -7.60 -10.28 29.75
C ILE A 5 -7.68 -11.22 30.96
N LYS A 6 -7.05 -10.89 32.10
CA LYS A 6 -7.15 -11.69 33.33
C LYS A 6 -8.60 -11.82 33.83
N ARG A 7 -9.43 -10.77 33.71
CA ARG A 7 -10.86 -10.83 34.06
C ARG A 7 -11.64 -11.75 33.11
N LEU A 8 -11.32 -11.74 31.81
CA LEU A 8 -11.93 -12.63 30.83
C LEU A 8 -11.56 -14.09 31.09
N LEU A 9 -10.26 -14.39 31.26
CA LEU A 9 -9.79 -15.74 31.59
C LEU A 9 -10.48 -16.30 32.84
N LYS A 10 -10.62 -15.47 33.89
CA LYS A 10 -11.34 -15.86 35.11
C LYS A 10 -12.84 -16.08 34.88
N LYS A 11 -13.49 -15.24 34.07
CA LYS A 11 -14.93 -15.35 33.75
C LYS A 11 -15.24 -16.67 33.04
N TYR A 12 -14.37 -17.11 32.15
CA TYR A 12 -14.52 -18.35 31.38
C TYR A 12 -13.84 -19.57 32.04
N LYS A 13 -13.44 -19.46 33.31
CA LYS A 13 -12.81 -20.55 34.08
C LYS A 13 -11.58 -21.15 33.38
N TYR A 14 -10.79 -20.31 32.72
CA TYR A 14 -9.56 -20.73 32.08
C TYR A 14 -8.56 -21.24 33.13
N PRO A 15 -7.89 -22.37 32.91
CA PRO A 15 -6.98 -22.96 33.89
C PRO A 15 -5.83 -22.01 34.22
N PRO A 16 -5.46 -21.85 35.51
CA PRO A 16 -4.48 -20.86 35.93
C PRO A 16 -3.06 -21.18 35.45
N GLU A 17 -2.75 -22.45 35.19
CA GLU A 17 -1.45 -22.92 34.67
C GLU A 17 -1.18 -22.43 33.24
N GLU A 18 -2.22 -22.31 32.41
CA GLU A 18 -2.11 -21.82 31.03
C GLU A 18 -2.47 -20.34 30.88
N ALA A 19 -3.07 -19.73 31.91
CA ALA A 19 -3.57 -18.36 31.87
C ALA A 19 -2.46 -17.33 31.62
N GLU A 20 -1.24 -17.60 32.10
CA GLU A 20 -0.08 -16.74 31.87
C GLU A 20 0.40 -16.81 30.42
N ASN A 21 0.45 -18.01 29.83
CA ASN A 21 0.79 -18.20 28.42
C ASN A 21 -0.24 -17.54 27.48
N ALA A 22 -1.53 -17.74 27.76
CA ALA A 22 -2.60 -17.10 27.00
C ALA A 22 -2.53 -15.56 27.09
N LEU A 23 -2.17 -15.03 28.26
CA LEU A 23 -1.98 -13.60 28.45
C LEU A 23 -0.82 -13.05 27.60
N GLU A 24 0.34 -13.70 27.63
CA GLU A 24 1.51 -13.29 26.83
C GLU A 24 1.21 -13.35 25.33
N THR A 25 0.52 -14.40 24.87
CA THR A 25 0.13 -14.55 23.46
C THR A 25 -0.75 -13.39 22.99
N VAL A 26 -1.76 -13.01 23.78
CA VAL A 26 -2.66 -11.90 23.42
C VAL A 26 -1.93 -10.57 23.40
N ILE A 27 -0.98 -10.35 24.32
CA ILE A 27 -0.16 -9.14 24.34
C ILE A 27 0.71 -9.06 23.09
N HIS A 28 1.41 -10.14 22.77
CA HIS A 28 2.25 -10.22 21.59
C HIS A 28 1.44 -9.93 20.32
N GLN A 29 0.26 -10.55 20.17
CA GLN A 29 -0.63 -10.28 19.05
C GLN A 29 -1.06 -8.82 18.98
N CYS A 30 -1.41 -8.20 20.12
CA CYS A 30 -1.79 -6.80 20.13
C CYS A 30 -0.63 -5.90 19.70
N GLU A 31 0.59 -6.13 20.18
CA GLU A 31 1.79 -5.37 19.80
C GLU A 31 2.07 -5.47 18.30
N GLN A 32 2.04 -6.68 17.73
CA GLN A 32 2.26 -6.90 16.29
C GLN A 32 1.24 -6.19 15.39
N TRP A 33 0.02 -5.97 15.87
CA TRP A 33 -1.04 -5.30 15.11
C TRP A 33 -1.03 -3.79 15.31
N THR A 34 -0.58 -3.27 16.45
CA THR A 34 -0.50 -1.81 16.70
C THR A 34 0.72 -1.15 16.05
N ASP A 35 1.82 -1.88 15.83
CA ASP A 35 3.04 -1.31 15.25
C ASP A 35 2.93 -1.06 13.74
N ASN A 36 1.88 -1.55 13.07
CA ASN A 36 1.72 -1.42 11.62
C ASN A 36 1.00 -0.14 11.15
N ASP A 37 0.51 0.72 12.04
CA ASP A 37 -0.58 1.66 11.69
C ASP A 37 -0.29 3.18 11.75
N SER A 38 0.97 3.65 11.76
CA SER A 38 1.20 5.12 11.73
C SER A 38 2.19 5.65 10.70
N ASP A 39 3.14 4.87 10.21
CA ASP A 39 4.15 5.38 9.26
C ASP A 39 3.88 5.01 7.79
N ASN A 40 2.98 4.05 7.51
CA ASN A 40 2.72 3.60 6.14
C ASN A 40 1.83 4.58 5.34
N TYR A 41 0.90 5.27 5.99
CA TYR A 41 -0.03 6.19 5.30
C TYR A 41 0.61 7.51 4.86
N ASN A 42 1.71 7.94 5.48
CA ASN A 42 2.44 9.15 5.06
C ASN A 42 3.45 8.87 3.94
N SER A 43 3.98 7.64 3.82
CA SER A 43 4.90 7.29 2.72
C SER A 43 4.20 7.20 1.36
N LEU A 44 2.95 6.70 1.31
CA LEU A 44 2.18 6.59 0.07
C LEU A 44 1.72 7.95 -0.50
N LEU A 45 1.51 8.96 0.35
CA LEU A 45 1.15 10.33 -0.07
C LEU A 45 2.35 11.08 -0.68
N ASN A 46 3.56 10.81 -0.18
CA ASN A 46 4.81 11.37 -0.71
C ASN A 46 5.19 10.72 -2.05
N GLU A 47 4.79 9.47 -2.26
CA GLU A 47 4.73 8.83 -3.57
C GLU A 47 3.43 9.18 -4.31
N THR A 48 3.10 10.46 -4.40
CA THR A 48 2.21 10.90 -5.48
C THR A 48 2.87 10.45 -6.78
N ARG A 49 2.44 9.30 -7.32
CA ARG A 49 2.86 8.80 -8.62
C ARG A 49 2.57 9.92 -9.59
N LYS A 50 3.60 10.68 -9.95
CA LYS A 50 3.53 11.64 -11.04
C LYS A 50 3.32 10.81 -12.29
N TYR A 51 2.06 10.56 -12.59
CA TYR A 51 1.68 10.19 -13.93
C TYR A 51 1.95 11.44 -14.75
N ASP A 52 3.10 11.47 -15.41
CA ASP A 52 3.27 12.37 -16.53
C ASP A 52 2.18 11.99 -17.52
N PHE A 53 1.12 12.81 -17.54
CA PHE A 53 0.03 12.68 -18.49
C PHE A 53 0.60 13.13 -19.83
N HIS A 54 1.40 12.27 -20.44
CA HIS A 54 1.92 12.45 -21.79
C HIS A 54 0.69 12.40 -22.70
N ASN A 55 0.30 13.56 -23.22
CA ASN A 55 -0.86 13.79 -24.08
C ASN A 55 -0.75 13.13 -25.47
N GLU A 56 -0.05 12.03 -25.63
CA GLU A 56 0.20 11.45 -26.94
C GLU A 56 0.09 9.93 -26.88
N THR A 57 -1.00 9.47 -27.49
CA THR A 57 -1.17 8.15 -28.13
C THR A 57 -0.93 6.93 -27.24
N TYR A 58 -2.04 6.27 -26.87
CA TYR A 58 -2.16 4.90 -26.32
C TYR A 58 -0.81 4.20 -26.05
N PRO A 59 -0.42 4.01 -24.77
CA PRO A 59 0.83 3.34 -24.47
C PRO A 59 0.82 1.94 -25.10
N PRO A 60 1.84 1.58 -25.90
CA PRO A 60 1.86 0.33 -26.62
C PRO A 60 1.83 -0.83 -25.63
N MET A 61 0.84 -1.71 -25.77
CA MET A 61 0.76 -2.93 -24.97
C MET A 61 1.87 -3.89 -25.41
N ALA A 62 2.40 -4.69 -24.48
CA ALA A 62 3.57 -5.55 -24.72
C ALA A 62 3.37 -6.60 -25.83
N ALA A 63 2.12 -6.87 -26.21
CA ALA A 63 1.75 -7.80 -27.27
C ALA A 63 1.34 -7.11 -28.58
N ASP A 64 1.39 -5.77 -28.65
CA ASP A 64 1.00 -5.05 -29.84
C ASP A 64 2.13 -5.08 -30.88
N GLU A 65 1.78 -5.37 -32.13
CA GLU A 65 2.74 -5.44 -33.22
C GLU A 65 3.20 -4.02 -33.55
N ARG A 66 4.52 -3.77 -33.66
CA ARG A 66 5.03 -2.43 -33.97
C ARG A 66 4.69 -2.08 -35.42
N VAL A 67 3.56 -1.41 -35.63
CA VAL A 67 3.18 -0.88 -36.93
C VAL A 67 3.69 0.57 -37.03
N GLU A 68 4.59 0.83 -37.97
CA GLU A 68 4.99 2.21 -38.29
C GLU A 68 3.80 2.94 -38.93
N TYR A 69 3.21 3.89 -38.20
CA TYR A 69 2.17 4.75 -38.76
C TYR A 69 2.80 5.92 -39.52
N TYR A 70 2.10 6.37 -40.56
CA TYR A 70 2.53 7.50 -41.38
C TYR A 70 2.46 8.80 -40.59
N THR A 71 3.60 9.45 -40.35
CA THR A 71 3.67 10.80 -39.79
C THR A 71 3.59 11.83 -40.93
N PRO A 72 2.57 12.69 -40.98
CA PRO A 72 2.53 13.73 -42.00
C PRO A 72 3.63 14.76 -41.70
N LYS A 73 4.51 15.01 -42.69
CA LYS A 73 5.51 16.09 -42.62
C LYS A 73 4.78 17.43 -42.40
N ASN A 74 4.97 18.03 -41.23
CA ASN A 74 4.51 19.38 -40.96
C ASN A 74 5.36 20.36 -41.78
N ASN A 75 4.79 20.90 -42.85
CA ASN A 75 5.39 21.94 -43.67
C ASN A 75 5.07 23.33 -43.10
N ASN A 76 5.47 23.64 -41.87
CA ASN A 76 5.43 25.03 -41.40
C ASN A 76 6.78 25.72 -41.61
N LYS A 77 6.96 26.29 -42.80
CA LYS A 77 7.98 27.32 -43.02
C LYS A 77 7.57 28.57 -42.22
N ASN A 78 7.97 28.65 -40.96
CA ASN A 78 7.99 29.92 -40.24
C ASN A 78 9.41 30.49 -40.30
N THR A 79 9.56 31.43 -41.23
CA THR A 79 10.66 32.36 -41.42
C THR A 79 11.02 33.01 -40.08
N LEU A 80 12.25 32.80 -39.61
CA LEU A 80 12.88 33.63 -38.59
C LEU A 80 13.92 34.53 -39.28
N LEU A 81 13.84 35.83 -38.94
CA LEU A 81 14.52 37.02 -39.46
C LEU A 81 13.80 37.75 -40.61
#